data_AF-A0A5P1UV81-F1
#
_entry.id   AF-A0A5P1UV81-F1
#
_cell.length_a   1.000
_cell.length_b   1.000
_cell.length_c   1.000
_cell.angle_alpha   90.00
_cell.angle_beta   90.00
_cell.angle_gamma   90.00
#
_symmetry.space_group_name_H-M   'P 1'
#
loop_
_entity.id
_entity.type
_entity.pdbx_description
1 polymer ?
#
loop_
_entity_poly.entity_id
_entity_poly.type
_entity_poly.pdbx_seq_one_letter_code
_entity_poly.pdbx_strand_id
1 'polypeptide(L)'
;MFRLIAAFLFLGATTQLHATSAEETQHQELTQISNRSMTPQNLSLNAFGQWVIGWGTGPEGARQRLDYIQREDVAIMKQKGTTLEMIRAWQQYYENEAQNSTNNPTARYRARLMKKIAELW
;
A
#
# COMPACT_ATOMS: atom_id res chain seq x y z
N MET A 1 71.85 -9.31 -10.64
CA MET A 1 71.24 -9.01 -11.95
C MET A 1 69.75 -9.28 -11.85
N PHE A 2 68.95 -8.40 -12.46
CA PHE A 2 67.49 -8.43 -12.69
C PHE A 2 66.53 -8.39 -11.49
N ARG A 3 65.98 -7.18 -11.33
CA ARG A 3 64.72 -6.83 -10.66
C ARG A 3 63.55 -7.36 -11.50
N LEU A 4 62.54 -7.94 -10.85
CA LEU A 4 61.23 -8.14 -11.47
C LEU A 4 60.18 -7.39 -10.64
N ILE A 5 59.77 -6.26 -11.22
CA ILE A 5 58.56 -5.51 -10.91
C ILE A 5 57.50 -6.04 -11.88
N ALA A 6 56.36 -6.48 -11.37
CA ALA A 6 55.11 -6.61 -12.12
C ALA A 6 53.96 -6.54 -11.11
N ALA A 7 53.48 -5.32 -10.83
CA ALA A 7 52.29 -4.74 -11.47
C ALA A 7 50.99 -5.21 -10.78
N PHE A 8 50.56 -4.39 -9.83
CA PHE A 8 49.17 -4.32 -9.37
C PHE A 8 48.25 -4.04 -10.56
N LEU A 9 47.31 -4.95 -10.82
CA LEU A 9 46.09 -4.64 -11.55
C LEU A 9 44.91 -5.21 -10.75
N PHE A 10 44.43 -4.41 -9.80
CA PHE A 10 43.04 -4.49 -9.36
C PHE A 10 42.17 -4.01 -10.51
N LEU A 11 41.55 -4.95 -11.22
CA LEU A 11 40.63 -4.66 -12.31
C LEU A 11 39.22 -5.05 -11.86
N GLY A 12 38.32 -4.05 -11.75
CA GLY A 12 36.88 -4.28 -11.85
C GLY A 12 36.03 -3.94 -10.62
N ALA A 13 36.11 -2.71 -10.10
CA ALA A 13 34.97 -2.10 -9.42
C ALA A 13 34.51 -0.89 -10.23
N THR A 14 33.61 -1.10 -11.19
CA THR A 14 32.84 0.00 -11.77
C THR A 14 31.37 -0.23 -11.42
N THR A 15 30.98 0.54 -10.40
CA THR A 15 29.63 0.95 -10.05
C THR A 15 28.63 0.82 -11.19
N GLN A 16 27.58 0.02 -10.99
CA GLN A 16 26.37 0.18 -11.78
C GLN A 16 25.74 1.53 -11.40
N LEU A 17 25.95 2.54 -12.24
CA LEU A 17 25.07 3.71 -12.26
C LEU A 17 23.73 3.22 -12.82
N HIS A 18 22.89 2.73 -11.92
CA HIS A 18 21.48 2.58 -12.19
C HIS A 18 20.89 4.00 -12.22
N ALA A 19 20.92 4.63 -13.39
CA ALA A 19 20.06 5.76 -13.69
C ALA A 19 18.63 5.21 -13.80
N THR A 20 18.01 4.93 -12.64
CA THR A 20 16.55 4.75 -12.60
C THR A 20 15.90 6.12 -12.64
N SER A 21 14.85 6.17 -13.43
CA SER A 21 14.18 7.37 -13.90
C SER A 21 13.62 8.19 -12.75
N ALA A 22 13.89 9.50 -12.79
CA ALA A 22 13.25 10.49 -11.93
C ALA A 22 11.73 10.68 -12.23
N GLU A 23 11.13 9.85 -13.10
CA GLU A 23 9.71 9.92 -13.47
C GLU A 23 8.80 9.03 -12.59
N GLU A 24 9.35 8.06 -11.84
CA GLU A 24 8.55 7.21 -10.93
C GLU A 24 8.14 7.95 -9.64
N THR A 25 8.95 8.92 -9.18
CA THR A 25 8.70 9.65 -7.93
C THR A 25 7.43 10.50 -8.00
N GLN A 26 7.13 11.13 -9.13
CA GLN A 26 6.00 12.06 -9.24
C GLN A 26 4.64 11.33 -9.23
N HIS A 27 4.54 10.16 -9.86
CA HIS A 27 3.30 9.37 -9.89
C HIS A 27 3.03 8.70 -8.54
N GLN A 28 4.09 8.23 -7.86
CA GLN A 28 3.97 7.68 -6.52
C GLN A 28 3.63 8.75 -5.49
N GLU A 29 4.24 9.93 -5.57
CA GLU A 29 3.99 11.03 -4.64
C GLU A 29 2.56 11.58 -4.80
N LEU A 30 2.05 11.77 -6.02
CA LEU A 30 0.68 12.24 -6.24
C LEU A 30 -0.37 11.22 -5.79
N THR A 31 -0.12 9.93 -6.06
CA THR A 31 -0.99 8.83 -5.59
C THR A 31 -0.91 8.71 -4.06
N GLN A 32 0.27 8.90 -3.47
CA GLN A 32 0.48 8.83 -2.03
C GLN A 32 -0.14 10.04 -1.30
N ILE A 33 -0.11 11.24 -1.88
CA ILE A 33 -0.78 12.44 -1.35
C ILE A 33 -2.30 12.28 -1.45
N SER A 34 -2.81 11.79 -2.59
CA SER A 34 -4.25 11.49 -2.77
C SER A 34 -4.71 10.40 -1.80
N ASN A 35 -3.90 9.38 -1.56
CA ASN A 35 -4.22 8.32 -0.61
C ASN A 35 -4.12 8.80 0.85
N ARG A 36 -3.19 9.71 1.17
CA ARG A 36 -3.01 10.25 2.53
C ARG A 36 -4.19 11.10 2.97
N SER A 37 -4.78 11.89 2.06
CA SER A 37 -6.00 12.66 2.34
C SER A 37 -7.24 11.78 2.57
N MET A 38 -7.23 10.54 2.07
CA MET A 38 -8.28 9.55 2.29
C MET A 38 -8.10 8.73 3.59
N THR A 39 -7.06 8.99 4.38
CA THR A 39 -6.83 8.31 5.66
C THR A 39 -6.99 9.26 6.84
N PRO A 40 -7.47 8.76 8.00
CA PRO A 40 -7.56 9.60 9.20
C PRO A 40 -6.16 10.05 9.63
N GLN A 41 -6.08 11.29 10.14
CA GLN A 41 -4.88 11.84 10.78
C GLN A 41 -3.61 11.83 9.89
N ASN A 42 -3.77 11.85 8.56
CA ASN A 42 -2.67 11.80 7.60
C ASN A 42 -1.77 10.56 7.75
N LEU A 43 -2.34 9.43 8.17
CA LEU A 43 -1.65 8.14 8.26
C LEU A 43 -1.15 7.70 6.87
N SER A 44 -0.13 6.84 6.84
CA SER A 44 0.18 6.14 5.60
C SER A 44 -0.91 5.12 5.29
N LEU A 45 -1.17 4.83 4.02
CA LEU A 45 -2.12 3.78 3.62
C LEU A 45 -1.81 2.44 4.29
N ASN A 46 -0.53 2.11 4.44
CA ASN A 46 -0.12 0.88 5.12
C ASN A 46 -0.53 0.90 6.59
N ALA A 47 -0.28 2.01 7.30
CA ALA A 47 -0.67 2.15 8.70
C ALA A 47 -2.21 2.14 8.88
N PHE A 48 -2.94 2.86 8.02
CA PHE A 48 -4.40 2.83 8.00
C PHE A 48 -4.92 1.40 7.80
N GLY A 49 -4.39 0.72 6.78
CA GLY A 49 -4.78 -0.64 6.43
C GLY A 49 -4.53 -1.68 7.52
N GLN A 50 -3.36 -1.64 8.15
CA GLN A 50 -2.98 -2.61 9.18
C GLN A 50 -3.57 -2.29 10.55
N TRP A 51 -3.56 -1.02 10.97
CA TRP A 51 -3.88 -0.64 12.35
C TRP A 51 -5.30 -0.12 12.55
N VAL A 52 -5.92 0.44 11.51
CA VAL A 52 -7.29 0.96 11.58
C VAL A 52 -8.27 -0.06 11.03
N ILE A 53 -8.04 -0.53 9.80
CA ILE A 53 -8.94 -1.48 9.14
C ILE A 53 -8.65 -2.93 9.56
N GLY A 54 -7.38 -3.29 9.67
CA GLY A 54 -6.94 -4.65 10.02
C GLY A 54 -6.94 -5.62 8.85
N TRP A 55 -6.81 -5.15 7.60
CA TRP A 55 -6.81 -6.00 6.40
C TRP A 55 -5.43 -6.59 6.04
N GLY A 56 -4.40 -6.35 6.86
CA GLY A 56 -3.03 -6.82 6.62
C GLY A 56 -2.34 -6.24 5.37
N THR A 57 -1.35 -6.94 4.84
CA THR A 57 -0.58 -6.50 3.64
C THR A 57 -1.10 -7.11 2.35
N GLY A 58 -1.74 -8.27 2.41
CA GLY A 58 -2.12 -9.08 1.25
C GLY A 58 -3.60 -9.47 1.19
N PRO A 59 -3.98 -10.31 0.22
CA PRO A 59 -5.36 -10.72 -0.01
C PRO A 59 -5.92 -11.57 1.13
N GLU A 60 -5.09 -12.39 1.80
CA GLU A 60 -5.51 -13.27 2.90
C GLU A 60 -5.98 -12.47 4.11
N GLY A 61 -5.23 -11.43 4.48
CA GLY A 61 -5.60 -10.55 5.60
C GLY A 61 -6.91 -9.81 5.33
N ALA A 62 -7.09 -9.33 4.11
CA ALA A 62 -8.31 -8.65 3.70
C ALA A 62 -9.51 -9.60 3.68
N ARG A 63 -9.32 -10.84 3.21
CA ARG A 63 -10.35 -11.88 3.22
C ARG A 63 -10.73 -12.26 4.64
N GLN A 64 -9.76 -12.54 5.51
CA GLN A 64 -10.02 -12.87 6.90
C GLN A 64 -10.77 -11.74 7.59
N ARG A 65 -10.34 -10.50 7.40
CA ARG A 65 -11.02 -9.35 7.99
C ARG A 65 -12.45 -9.19 7.45
N LEU A 66 -12.67 -9.41 6.15
CA LEU A 66 -14.01 -9.41 5.55
C LEU A 66 -14.93 -10.45 6.19
N ASP A 67 -14.43 -11.66 6.44
CA ASP A 67 -15.24 -12.74 6.99
C ASP A 67 -15.67 -12.43 8.44
N TYR A 68 -14.78 -11.86 9.25
CA TYR A 68 -14.98 -11.69 10.70
C TYR A 68 -15.32 -10.27 11.18
N ILE A 69 -15.39 -9.28 10.30
CA ILE A 69 -15.71 -7.91 10.73
C ILE A 69 -17.13 -7.77 11.28
N GLN A 70 -17.23 -7.11 12.43
CA GLN A 70 -18.48 -6.88 13.17
C GLN A 70 -18.73 -5.38 13.38
N ARG A 71 -19.90 -5.04 13.93
CA ARG A 71 -20.28 -3.63 14.18
C ARG A 71 -19.38 -2.97 15.22
N GLU A 72 -18.88 -3.74 16.18
CA GLU A 72 -17.95 -3.29 17.23
C GLU A 72 -16.62 -2.84 16.63
N ASP A 73 -16.13 -3.54 15.60
CA ASP A 73 -14.94 -3.13 14.86
C ASP A 73 -15.15 -1.77 14.18
N VAL A 74 -16.33 -1.55 13.61
CA VAL A 74 -16.68 -0.28 12.96
C VAL A 74 -16.74 0.87 13.99
N ALA A 75 -17.23 0.60 15.20
CA ALA A 75 -17.18 1.58 16.29
C ALA A 75 -15.74 1.97 16.65
N ILE A 76 -14.82 1.01 16.68
CA ILE A 76 -13.39 1.29 16.90
C ILE A 76 -12.81 2.12 15.74
N MET A 77 -13.18 1.83 14.48
CA MET A 77 -12.73 2.62 13.33
C MET A 77 -13.18 4.08 13.41
N LYS A 78 -14.42 4.33 13.84
CA LYS A 78 -14.95 5.67 14.11
C LYS A 78 -14.15 6.39 15.20
N GLN A 79 -13.86 5.71 16.31
CA GLN A 79 -13.04 6.27 17.39
C GLN A 79 -11.63 6.63 16.94
N LYS A 80 -11.07 5.88 15.98
CA LYS A 80 -9.76 6.19 15.35
C LYS A 80 -9.82 7.34 14.33
N GLY A 81 -10.99 7.98 14.16
CA GLY A 81 -11.19 9.13 13.29
C GLY A 81 -11.57 8.79 11.85
N THR A 82 -11.91 7.53 11.56
CA THR A 82 -12.37 7.13 10.23
C THR A 82 -13.81 7.61 10.03
N THR A 83 -14.11 8.15 8.84
CA THR A 83 -15.46 8.58 8.47
C THR A 83 -16.07 7.65 7.41
N LEU A 84 -17.39 7.68 7.27
CA LEU A 84 -18.07 6.91 6.21
C LEU A 84 -17.62 7.35 4.82
N GLU A 85 -17.35 8.65 4.66
CA GLU A 85 -16.84 9.21 3.42
C GLU A 85 -15.48 8.60 3.04
N MET A 86 -14.55 8.49 3.99
CA MET A 86 -13.26 7.82 3.77
C MET A 86 -13.45 6.36 3.35
N ILE A 87 -14.33 5.61 4.02
CA ILE A 87 -14.61 4.21 3.67
C ILE A 87 -15.18 4.10 2.25
N ARG A 88 -16.10 4.98 1.87
CA ARG A 88 -16.68 4.98 0.51
C ARG A 88 -15.65 5.35 -0.55
N ALA A 89 -14.77 6.33 -0.28
CA ALA A 89 -13.67 6.67 -1.17
C ALA A 89 -12.74 5.48 -1.39
N TRP A 90 -12.36 4.77 -0.31
CA TRP A 90 -11.54 3.56 -0.41
C TRP A 90 -12.24 2.41 -1.12
N GLN A 91 -13.55 2.26 -0.92
CA GLN A 91 -14.34 1.28 -1.66
C GLN A 91 -14.23 1.52 -3.16
N GLN A 92 -14.51 2.75 -3.61
CA GLN A 92 -14.45 3.11 -5.03
C GLN A 92 -13.05 2.95 -5.61
N TYR A 93 -12.02 3.36 -4.87
CA TYR A 93 -10.62 3.20 -5.28
C TYR A 93 -10.30 1.72 -5.58
N TYR A 94 -10.59 0.82 -4.63
CA TYR A 94 -10.28 -0.60 -4.81
C TYR A 94 -11.20 -1.31 -5.80
N GLU A 95 -12.44 -0.83 -5.99
CA GLU A 95 -13.32 -1.32 -7.07
C GLU A 95 -12.71 -1.00 -8.44
N ASN A 96 -12.20 0.22 -8.62
CA ASN A 96 -11.51 0.62 -9.84
C ASN A 96 -10.20 -0.17 -10.04
N GLU A 97 -9.39 -0.33 -8.98
CA GLU A 97 -8.16 -1.12 -9.04
C GLU A 97 -8.45 -2.59 -9.41
N ALA A 98 -9.53 -3.16 -8.88
CA ALA A 98 -9.96 -4.53 -9.20
C ALA A 98 -10.46 -4.69 -10.65
N GLN A 99 -11.07 -3.65 -11.23
CA GLN A 99 -11.48 -3.67 -12.64
C GLN A 99 -10.29 -3.52 -13.59
N ASN A 100 -9.33 -2.66 -13.23
CA ASN A 100 -8.13 -2.41 -14.04
C ASN A 100 -7.11 -3.55 -13.97
N SER A 101 -7.12 -4.35 -12.89
CA SER A 101 -6.23 -5.49 -12.70
C SER A 101 -7.01 -6.73 -12.24
N THR A 102 -7.50 -7.50 -13.20
CA THR A 102 -8.27 -8.73 -12.96
C THR A 102 -7.50 -9.76 -12.12
N ASN A 103 -6.15 -9.71 -12.17
CA ASN A 103 -5.25 -10.58 -11.42
C ASN A 103 -4.83 -10.02 -10.05
N ASN A 104 -5.47 -8.96 -9.55
CA ASN A 104 -5.21 -8.42 -8.21
C ASN A 104 -6.33 -8.85 -7.22
N PRO A 105 -6.20 -10.03 -6.57
CA PRO A 105 -7.18 -10.49 -5.59
C PRO A 105 -7.25 -9.56 -4.36
N THR A 106 -6.16 -8.87 -4.03
CA THR A 106 -6.10 -7.96 -2.87
C THR A 106 -7.08 -6.81 -3.02
N ALA A 107 -7.07 -6.14 -4.18
CA ALA A 107 -8.01 -5.05 -4.48
C ALA A 107 -9.47 -5.51 -4.32
N ARG A 108 -9.80 -6.70 -4.86
CA ARG A 108 -11.15 -7.26 -4.78
C ARG A 108 -11.61 -7.49 -3.34
N TYR A 109 -10.75 -8.06 -2.49
CA TYR A 109 -11.10 -8.29 -1.08
C TYR A 109 -11.18 -6.98 -0.30
N ARG A 110 -10.28 -6.01 -0.53
CA ARG A 110 -10.33 -4.70 0.11
C ARG A 110 -11.58 -3.90 -0.27
N ALA A 111 -11.98 -3.92 -1.55
CA ALA A 111 -13.23 -3.31 -2.02
C ALA A 111 -14.46 -3.90 -1.29
N ARG A 112 -14.56 -5.23 -1.24
CA ARG A 112 -15.64 -5.92 -0.53
C ARG A 112 -15.65 -5.63 0.97
N LEU A 113 -14.46 -5.56 1.58
CA LEU A 113 -14.32 -5.21 2.99
C LEU A 113 -14.80 -3.80 3.27
N MET A 114 -14.38 -2.81 2.47
CA MET A 114 -14.86 -1.43 2.59
C MET A 114 -16.38 -1.35 2.43
N LYS A 115 -16.95 -2.07 1.47
CA LYS A 115 -18.41 -2.17 1.31
C LYS A 115 -19.10 -2.71 2.56
N LYS A 116 -18.61 -3.82 3.13
CA LYS A 116 -19.17 -4.40 4.36
C LYS A 116 -19.04 -3.45 5.56
N ILE A 117 -17.94 -2.70 5.67
CA ILE A 117 -17.77 -1.67 6.70
C ILE A 117 -18.80 -0.56 6.53
N ALA A 118 -19.06 -0.12 5.30
CA ALA A 118 -20.08 0.90 5.02
C ALA A 118 -21.50 0.41 5.32
N GLU A 119 -21.80 -0.87 5.10
CA GLU A 119 -23.08 -1.50 5.46
C GLU A 119 -23.28 -1.63 6.98
N LEU A 120 -22.18 -1.81 7.73
CA LEU A 120 -22.16 -1.91 9.19
C LEU A 120 -22.00 -0.56 9.91
N TRP A 121 -21.86 0.54 9.15
CA TRP A 121 -21.65 1.89 9.66
C TRP A 121 -22.87 2.44 10.39
#